data_AF-A0A0G1ISZ9-F1
#
_entry.id   AF-A0A0G1ISZ9-F1
#
_cell.length_a   1.000
_cell.length_b   1.000
_cell.length_c   1.000
_cell.angle_alpha   90.00
_cell.angle_beta   90.00
_cell.angle_gamma   90.00
#
_symmetry.space_group_name_H-M   'P 1'
#
loop_
_entity.id
_entity.type
_entity.pdbx_description
1 polymer ?
#
loop_
_entity_poly.entity_id
_entity_poly.type
_entity_poly.pdbx_seq_one_letter_code
_entity_poly.pdbx_strand_id
1 'polypeptide(L)'
;MQDKKIIAISLILIALGAGAYFYSAKGNIGGASAKQMEAIRVKAEKFINEKLVSPGTNATIKNIVEENGLYKISVSIGSQEIISYLSKDGKSFFPQVINMEESSQTSQASSTPSVNQEVPKTDKPNVELFVMSYCPYGLQMEKGILPVAELLGSKINFQLKFVDYAMHGQKEVDENLRQYCIQKDGFAKLDSYLNCFTKQGDASVCLAEAKIDSSALNGCVSQADAQFKINAKVADKSQWRTTQFPPFDIDQADNAKYGVQGSPTLVINGTNVDAQRDPQSLLNLVCSGMDSINSKKVFITGIPAVGKSYLANKVAVAVGGLHVKIDDVREELADNPECKKWVNFYFDQDEKIYYSTTTPEQRWNNLTAQSEAFWPWILEKIKSYENETRPIIFESVNILPHLAKKDLSFTGIVLIGRSLDEIFARNKAEPRWGKSEELQKLEADAFFNDERPRYKVEAEKYGYKVFETIEEAYPELIKIFE
;
A
#
# COMPACT_ATOMS: atom_id res chain seq x y z
N MET A 1 -75.97 -12.44 45.92
CA MET A 1 -75.74 -13.78 45.33
C MET A 1 -75.49 -13.76 43.81
N GLN A 2 -75.45 -12.60 43.14
CA GLN A 2 -75.12 -12.49 41.72
C GLN A 2 -73.60 -12.36 41.45
N ASP A 3 -72.82 -11.78 42.37
CA ASP A 3 -71.38 -11.55 42.11
C ASP A 3 -70.48 -12.79 42.20
N LYS A 4 -70.91 -13.84 42.92
CA LYS A 4 -70.12 -15.09 43.02
C LYS A 4 -70.24 -16.00 41.80
N LYS A 5 -71.29 -15.85 40.98
CA LYS A 5 -71.47 -16.66 39.76
C LYS A 5 -70.68 -16.10 38.57
N ILE A 6 -70.48 -14.78 38.51
CA ILE A 6 -69.69 -14.14 37.44
C ILE A 6 -68.20 -14.46 37.59
N ILE A 7 -67.67 -14.44 38.83
CA ILE A 7 -66.26 -14.75 39.10
C ILE A 7 -65.93 -16.23 38.81
N ALA A 8 -66.85 -17.16 39.09
CA ALA A 8 -66.64 -18.59 38.81
C ALA A 8 -66.64 -18.92 37.30
N ILE A 9 -67.43 -18.21 36.49
CA ILE A 9 -67.48 -18.41 35.04
C ILE A 9 -66.23 -17.81 34.37
N SER A 10 -65.71 -16.68 34.86
CA SER A 10 -64.47 -16.09 34.37
C SER A 10 -63.23 -16.94 34.67
N LEU A 11 -63.17 -17.63 35.82
CA LEU A 11 -62.06 -18.51 36.16
C LEU A 11 -62.04 -19.81 35.33
N ILE A 12 -63.21 -20.35 34.97
CA ILE A 12 -63.31 -21.55 34.13
C ILE A 12 -62.92 -21.24 32.67
N LEU A 13 -63.23 -20.05 32.15
CA LEU A 13 -62.80 -19.61 30.81
C LEU A 13 -61.29 -19.34 30.72
N ILE A 14 -60.66 -18.83 31.78
CA ILE A 14 -59.20 -18.65 31.84
C ILE A 14 -58.47 -19.99 31.96
N ALA A 15 -59.03 -20.95 32.72
CA ALA A 15 -58.45 -22.29 32.83
C ALA A 15 -58.57 -23.12 31.54
N LEU A 16 -59.66 -22.98 30.78
CA LEU A 16 -59.82 -23.64 29.47
C LEU A 16 -58.97 -22.97 28.37
N GLY A 17 -58.78 -21.64 28.43
CA GLY A 17 -57.86 -20.92 27.54
C GLY A 17 -56.38 -21.27 27.77
N ALA A 18 -55.96 -21.39 29.04
CA ALA A 18 -54.61 -21.84 29.40
C ALA A 18 -54.37 -23.32 29.06
N GLY A 19 -55.39 -24.18 29.23
CA GLY A 19 -55.33 -25.59 28.86
C GLY A 19 -55.17 -25.82 27.34
N ALA A 20 -55.87 -25.05 26.51
CA ALA A 20 -55.75 -25.12 25.05
C ALA A 20 -54.40 -24.56 24.54
N TYR A 21 -53.88 -23.49 25.17
CA TYR A 21 -52.56 -22.94 24.86
C TYR A 21 -51.42 -23.90 25.27
N PHE A 22 -51.54 -24.58 26.42
CA PHE A 22 -50.58 -25.60 26.84
C PHE A 22 -50.66 -26.90 26.02
N TYR A 23 -51.84 -27.26 25.49
CA TYR A 23 -51.98 -28.43 24.64
C TYR A 23 -51.52 -28.18 23.19
N SER A 24 -51.63 -26.94 22.68
CA SER A 24 -51.03 -26.57 21.38
C SER A 24 -49.53 -26.25 21.47
N ALA A 25 -48.99 -25.97 22.67
CA ALA A 25 -47.55 -25.85 22.94
C ALA A 25 -46.85 -27.20 23.18
N LYS A 26 -47.56 -28.34 23.06
CA LYS A 26 -46.96 -29.68 22.94
C LYS A 26 -46.64 -30.06 21.49
N GLY A 27 -46.34 -29.07 20.65
CA GLY A 27 -45.49 -29.24 19.48
C GLY A 27 -44.03 -29.36 19.95
N ASN A 28 -43.59 -30.60 20.15
CA ASN A 28 -42.22 -31.10 20.26
C ASN A 28 -41.07 -30.07 20.04
N ILE A 29 -40.71 -29.27 21.05
CA ILE A 29 -39.45 -28.52 21.11
C ILE A 29 -38.73 -28.91 22.40
N GLY A 30 -37.85 -29.90 22.30
CA GLY A 30 -36.95 -30.30 23.38
C GLY A 30 -35.88 -29.22 23.62
N GLY A 31 -36.10 -28.35 24.60
CA GLY A 31 -35.03 -27.60 25.25
C GLY A 31 -34.28 -28.52 26.22
N ALA A 32 -32.96 -28.50 26.23
CA ALA A 32 -32.18 -29.32 27.15
C ALA A 32 -32.36 -28.87 28.60
N SER A 33 -32.34 -29.81 29.54
CA SER A 33 -32.30 -29.47 30.98
C SER A 33 -31.02 -28.70 31.33
N ALA A 34 -31.06 -27.82 32.33
CA ALA A 34 -29.88 -27.07 32.81
C ALA A 34 -28.67 -27.98 33.12
N LYS A 35 -28.93 -29.21 33.58
CA LYS A 35 -27.90 -30.23 33.85
C LYS A 35 -27.19 -30.72 32.58
N GLN A 36 -27.90 -30.79 31.46
CA GLN A 36 -27.33 -31.20 30.17
C GLN A 36 -26.49 -30.07 29.56
N MET A 37 -26.93 -28.81 29.68
CA MET A 37 -26.14 -27.66 29.23
C MET A 37 -24.80 -27.56 29.98
N GLU A 38 -24.80 -27.81 31.29
CA GLU A 38 -23.57 -27.82 32.08
C GLU A 38 -22.60 -28.93 31.67
N ALA A 39 -23.11 -30.14 31.41
CA ALA A 39 -22.29 -31.25 30.92
C ALA A 39 -21.65 -30.94 29.54
N ILE A 40 -22.39 -30.25 28.67
CA ILE A 40 -21.90 -29.80 27.36
C ILE A 40 -20.84 -28.71 27.52
N ARG A 41 -21.03 -27.75 28.43
CA ARG A 41 -20.05 -26.71 28.76
C ARG A 41 -18.71 -27.31 29.20
N VAL A 42 -18.73 -28.20 30.18
CA VAL A 42 -17.51 -28.85 30.70
C VAL A 42 -16.77 -29.63 29.61
N LYS A 43 -17.51 -30.36 28.76
CA LYS A 43 -16.94 -31.10 27.63
C LYS A 43 -16.28 -30.16 26.62
N ALA A 44 -16.92 -29.03 26.30
CA ALA A 44 -16.40 -28.03 25.38
C ALA A 44 -15.16 -27.33 25.95
N GLU A 45 -15.16 -26.90 27.21
CA GLU A 45 -13.99 -26.32 27.88
C GLU A 45 -12.79 -27.28 27.85
N LYS A 46 -13.02 -28.56 28.14
CA LYS A 46 -11.97 -29.58 28.06
C LYS A 46 -11.39 -29.70 26.64
N PHE A 47 -12.25 -29.79 25.63
CA PHE A 47 -11.81 -29.87 24.24
C PHE A 47 -11.00 -28.65 23.80
N ILE A 48 -11.46 -27.43 24.17
CA ILE A 48 -10.77 -26.18 23.86
C ILE A 48 -9.36 -26.19 24.49
N ASN A 49 -9.27 -26.49 25.78
CA ASN A 49 -8.00 -26.49 26.51
C ASN A 49 -7.02 -27.58 26.03
N GLU A 50 -7.50 -28.75 25.64
CA GLU A 50 -6.64 -29.87 25.23
C GLU A 50 -6.26 -29.85 23.74
N LYS A 51 -7.07 -29.22 22.89
CA LYS A 51 -6.96 -29.36 21.42
C LYS A 51 -6.84 -28.05 20.66
N LEU A 52 -7.28 -26.92 21.22
CA LEU A 52 -7.40 -25.67 20.48
C LEU A 52 -6.52 -24.53 21.00
N VAL A 53 -6.00 -24.63 22.23
CA VAL A 53 -5.11 -23.61 22.82
C VAL A 53 -3.74 -24.19 23.14
N SER A 54 -2.72 -23.34 23.13
CA SER A 54 -1.33 -23.73 23.41
C SER A 54 -1.15 -24.17 24.88
N PRO A 55 -0.25 -25.14 25.17
CA PRO A 55 0.06 -25.54 26.54
C PRO A 55 0.42 -24.34 27.43
N GLY A 56 -0.25 -24.21 28.58
CA GLY A 56 -0.10 -23.08 29.51
C GLY A 56 -1.13 -21.97 29.35
N THR A 57 -2.00 -22.04 28.33
CA THR A 57 -3.15 -21.14 28.15
C THR A 57 -4.42 -21.77 28.73
N ASN A 58 -5.19 -21.03 29.53
CA ASN A 58 -6.43 -21.52 30.13
C ASN A 58 -7.65 -20.81 29.49
N ALA A 59 -8.52 -21.60 28.86
CA ALA A 59 -9.78 -21.16 28.28
C ALA A 59 -10.95 -21.50 29.20
N THR A 60 -11.85 -20.55 29.44
CA THR A 60 -13.08 -20.77 30.22
C THR A 60 -14.28 -20.34 29.41
N ILE A 61 -15.39 -21.07 29.46
CA ILE A 61 -16.65 -20.57 28.92
C ILE A 61 -17.23 -19.67 30.01
N LYS A 62 -17.73 -18.48 29.67
CA LYS A 62 -18.42 -17.59 30.62
C LYS A 62 -19.92 -17.85 30.60
N ASN A 63 -20.50 -17.83 29.40
CA ASN A 63 -21.94 -17.97 29.17
C ASN A 63 -22.23 -19.06 28.14
N ILE A 64 -23.39 -19.72 28.31
CA ILE A 64 -23.97 -20.66 27.36
C ILE A 64 -25.46 -20.38 27.25
N VAL A 65 -25.94 -20.04 26.05
CA VAL A 65 -27.34 -19.72 25.77
C VAL A 65 -27.80 -20.41 24.50
N GLU A 66 -29.06 -20.84 24.46
CA GLU A 66 -29.64 -21.43 23.26
C GLU A 66 -30.08 -20.31 22.29
N GLU A 67 -29.55 -20.32 21.07
CA GLU A 67 -29.82 -19.32 20.04
C GLU A 67 -29.86 -20.02 18.67
N ASN A 68 -30.92 -19.81 17.89
CA ASN A 68 -31.08 -20.33 16.52
C ASN A 68 -30.81 -21.84 16.36
N GLY A 69 -31.20 -22.64 17.35
CA GLY A 69 -31.04 -24.11 17.30
C GLY A 69 -29.64 -24.62 17.66
N LEU A 70 -28.73 -23.75 18.09
CA LEU A 70 -27.40 -24.07 18.60
C LEU A 70 -27.23 -23.52 20.02
N TYR A 71 -26.19 -23.94 20.73
CA TYR A 71 -25.73 -23.23 21.92
C TYR A 71 -24.66 -22.22 21.56
N LYS A 72 -24.94 -20.95 21.76
CA LYS A 72 -23.97 -19.85 21.69
C LYS A 72 -23.19 -19.80 23.00
N ILE A 73 -21.87 -19.78 22.89
CA ILE A 73 -20.96 -19.75 24.04
C ILE A 73 -19.98 -18.59 23.93
N SER A 74 -19.66 -17.99 25.08
CA SER A 74 -18.58 -17.00 25.19
C SER A 74 -17.35 -17.67 25.78
N VAL A 75 -16.30 -17.88 24.98
CA VAL A 75 -15.02 -18.46 25.40
C VAL A 75 -14.04 -17.35 25.77
N SER A 76 -13.61 -17.31 27.03
CA SER A 76 -12.62 -16.38 27.54
C SER A 76 -11.24 -17.02 27.54
N ILE A 77 -10.27 -16.37 26.89
CA ILE A 77 -8.86 -16.77 26.84
C ILE A 77 -8.02 -15.54 27.16
N GLY A 78 -7.41 -15.50 28.34
CA GLY A 78 -6.72 -14.29 28.82
C GLY A 78 -7.66 -13.09 28.90
N SER A 79 -7.33 -11.99 28.21
CA SER A 79 -8.16 -10.77 28.12
C SER A 79 -9.18 -10.80 26.98
N GLN A 80 -9.20 -11.85 26.15
CA GLN A 80 -10.07 -11.94 24.98
C GLN A 80 -11.31 -12.79 25.27
N GLU A 81 -12.43 -12.41 24.65
CA GLU A 81 -13.69 -13.16 24.69
C GLU A 81 -14.15 -13.43 23.25
N ILE A 82 -14.33 -14.71 22.93
CA ILE A 82 -14.63 -15.22 21.58
C ILE A 82 -16.03 -15.85 21.61
N ILE A 83 -16.88 -15.49 20.65
CA ILE A 83 -18.19 -16.12 20.48
C ILE A 83 -18.03 -17.36 19.59
N SER A 84 -18.39 -18.52 20.13
CA SER A 84 -18.42 -19.80 19.42
C SER A 84 -19.78 -20.47 19.58
N TYR A 85 -20.03 -21.53 18.82
CA TYR A 85 -21.29 -22.26 18.89
C TYR A 85 -21.07 -23.77 19.07
N LEU A 86 -22.04 -24.43 19.68
CA LEU A 86 -22.08 -25.88 19.86
C LEU A 86 -23.39 -26.44 19.30
N SER A 87 -23.32 -27.65 18.74
CA SER A 87 -24.55 -28.42 18.49
C SER A 87 -25.25 -28.77 19.82
N LYS A 88 -26.58 -28.91 19.81
CA LYS A 88 -27.35 -29.23 21.03
C LYS A 88 -26.98 -30.57 21.68
N ASP A 89 -26.40 -31.49 20.90
CA ASP A 89 -25.90 -32.77 21.39
C ASP A 89 -24.43 -32.72 21.89
N GLY A 90 -23.80 -31.53 21.84
CA GLY A 90 -22.43 -31.30 22.31
C GLY A 90 -21.37 -32.10 21.55
N LYS A 91 -21.65 -32.51 20.30
CA LYS A 91 -20.71 -33.26 19.46
C LYS A 91 -19.91 -32.38 18.50
N SER A 92 -20.46 -31.23 18.11
CA SER A 92 -19.83 -30.30 17.18
C SER A 92 -19.53 -28.98 17.87
N PHE A 93 -18.31 -28.47 17.65
CA PHE A 93 -17.87 -27.14 18.06
C PHE A 93 -17.58 -26.31 16.81
N PHE A 94 -18.19 -25.14 16.73
CA PHE A 94 -18.04 -24.17 15.65
C PHE A 94 -17.25 -22.97 16.21
N PRO A 95 -15.94 -22.87 15.94
CA PRO A 95 -15.08 -21.87 16.58
C PRO A 95 -15.50 -20.42 16.31
N GLN A 96 -16.11 -20.17 15.14
CA GLN A 96 -16.48 -18.85 14.65
C GLN A 96 -17.77 -18.92 13.84
N VAL A 97 -18.53 -17.82 13.81
CA VAL A 97 -19.73 -17.65 12.97
C VAL A 97 -19.52 -16.42 12.09
N ILE A 98 -19.86 -16.56 10.81
CA ILE A 98 -19.86 -15.48 9.84
C ILE A 98 -21.32 -15.04 9.68
N ASN A 99 -21.62 -13.80 10.04
CA ASN A 99 -22.95 -13.23 9.87
C ASN A 99 -23.18 -12.87 8.39
N MET A 100 -24.22 -13.42 7.76
CA MET A 100 -24.52 -13.19 6.34
C MET A 100 -25.15 -11.82 6.08
N GLU A 101 -25.83 -11.22 7.06
CA GLU A 101 -26.48 -9.89 6.92
C GLU A 101 -25.48 -8.73 7.11
N GLU A 102 -24.33 -8.98 7.72
CA GLU A 102 -23.22 -8.01 7.87
C GLU A 102 -22.17 -8.12 6.76
N SER A 103 -22.46 -8.83 5.66
CA SER A 103 -21.53 -9.09 4.55
C SER A 103 -21.10 -7.87 3.71
N SER A 104 -21.38 -6.65 4.19
CA SER A 104 -20.74 -5.40 3.72
C SER A 104 -19.55 -4.96 4.59
N GLN A 105 -19.23 -5.66 5.69
CA GLN A 105 -18.04 -5.38 6.50
C GLN A 105 -17.38 -6.69 6.94
N THR A 106 -16.16 -6.90 6.40
CA THR A 106 -15.06 -7.70 6.98
C THR A 106 -15.40 -9.10 7.49
N SER A 107 -15.04 -10.10 6.68
CA SER A 107 -14.78 -11.47 7.11
C SER A 107 -13.86 -11.49 8.35
N GLN A 108 -14.41 -11.80 9.52
CA GLN A 108 -13.62 -12.16 10.70
C GLN A 108 -12.98 -13.54 10.48
N ALA A 109 -11.79 -13.52 9.86
CA ALA A 109 -10.75 -14.49 10.16
C ALA A 109 -9.94 -13.92 11.34
N SER A 110 -9.89 -14.66 12.44
CA SER A 110 -8.94 -14.53 13.56
C SER A 110 -8.31 -13.14 13.74
N SER A 111 -9.03 -12.21 14.36
CA SER A 111 -8.43 -10.97 14.85
C SER A 111 -7.63 -11.26 16.12
N THR A 112 -6.40 -11.74 15.95
CA THR A 112 -5.31 -11.21 16.78
C THR A 112 -5.33 -9.70 16.54
N PRO A 113 -5.18 -8.84 17.58
CA PRO A 113 -5.02 -7.42 17.33
C PRO A 113 -3.88 -7.27 16.34
N SER A 114 -4.13 -6.64 15.19
CA SER A 114 -3.06 -6.13 14.35
C SER A 114 -2.24 -5.24 15.26
N VAL A 115 -1.10 -5.74 15.72
CA VAL A 115 -0.05 -4.84 16.16
C VAL A 115 0.18 -3.99 14.93
N ASN A 116 -0.06 -2.69 15.05
CA ASN A 116 0.56 -1.71 14.17
C ASN A 116 2.07 -1.87 14.36
N GLN A 117 2.65 -2.93 13.79
CA GLN A 117 4.08 -3.05 13.61
C GLN A 117 4.35 -2.12 12.45
N GLU A 118 4.86 -0.94 12.79
CA GLU A 118 5.37 0.02 11.84
C GLU A 118 6.47 -0.69 11.03
N VAL A 119 6.11 -1.11 9.83
CA VAL A 119 7.03 -1.79 8.91
C VAL A 119 8.10 -0.77 8.54
N PRO A 120 9.40 -1.07 8.75
CA PRO A 120 10.47 -0.19 8.31
C PRO A 120 10.32 0.09 6.82
N LYS A 121 10.40 1.36 6.43
CA LYS A 121 10.26 1.75 5.02
C LYS A 121 11.59 1.63 4.28
N THR A 122 11.53 1.22 3.03
CA THR A 122 12.68 1.15 2.12
C THR A 122 12.27 1.50 0.69
N ASP A 123 13.20 1.99 -0.13
CA ASP A 123 12.96 2.27 -1.56
C ASP A 123 12.48 1.03 -2.34
N LYS A 124 13.00 -0.15 -1.97
CA LYS A 124 12.67 -1.44 -2.58
C LYS A 124 12.45 -2.49 -1.49
N PRO A 125 11.20 -2.72 -1.05
CA PRO A 125 10.91 -3.65 0.03
C PRO A 125 11.35 -5.07 -0.26
N ASN A 126 11.88 -5.73 0.77
CA ASN A 126 12.05 -7.17 0.79
C ASN A 126 10.76 -7.80 1.30
N VAL A 127 10.13 -8.63 0.48
CA VAL A 127 8.88 -9.33 0.79
C VAL A 127 9.16 -10.83 0.77
N GLU A 128 9.24 -11.43 1.96
CA GLU A 128 9.58 -12.85 2.13
C GLU A 128 8.36 -13.61 2.65
N LEU A 129 7.87 -14.56 1.87
CA LEU A 129 6.72 -15.39 2.23
C LEU A 129 7.18 -16.81 2.57
N PHE A 130 7.00 -17.25 3.81
CA PHE A 130 7.29 -18.60 4.28
C PHE A 130 6.07 -19.51 4.17
N VAL A 131 6.19 -20.61 3.44
CA VAL A 131 5.10 -21.55 3.17
C VAL A 131 5.47 -23.01 3.40
N MET A 132 4.44 -23.83 3.48
CA MET A 132 4.46 -25.25 3.25
C MET A 132 3.57 -25.50 2.03
N SER A 133 4.09 -26.13 0.97
CA SER A 133 3.44 -26.17 -0.34
C SER A 133 2.03 -26.79 -0.36
N TYR A 134 1.67 -27.63 0.62
CA TYR A 134 0.32 -28.20 0.73
C TYR A 134 -0.52 -27.60 1.86
N CYS A 135 -0.03 -26.59 2.58
CA CYS A 135 -0.82 -25.89 3.59
C CYS A 135 -1.93 -25.08 2.90
N PRO A 136 -3.22 -25.31 3.21
CA PRO A 136 -4.31 -24.55 2.60
C PRO A 136 -4.20 -23.04 2.82
N TYR A 137 -3.68 -22.62 3.98
CA TYR A 137 -3.45 -21.22 4.30
C TYR A 137 -2.24 -20.64 3.56
N GLY A 138 -1.21 -21.45 3.31
CA GLY A 138 -0.06 -21.07 2.48
C GLY A 138 -0.50 -20.84 1.04
N LEU A 139 -1.23 -21.79 0.45
CA LEU A 139 -1.81 -21.66 -0.88
C LEU A 139 -2.75 -20.46 -1.02
N GLN A 140 -3.53 -20.15 0.02
CA GLN A 140 -4.37 -18.94 0.04
C GLN A 140 -3.51 -17.66 0.02
N MET A 141 -2.43 -17.62 0.80
CA MET A 141 -1.51 -16.48 0.82
C MET A 141 -0.79 -16.30 -0.51
N GLU A 142 -0.34 -17.38 -1.15
CA GLU A 142 0.25 -17.36 -2.50
C GLU A 142 -0.72 -16.76 -3.53
N LYS A 143 -1.99 -17.21 -3.54
CA LYS A 143 -3.03 -16.62 -4.41
C LYS A 143 -3.23 -15.12 -4.19
N GLY A 144 -3.03 -14.65 -2.97
CA GLY A 144 -3.13 -13.24 -2.61
C GLY A 144 -1.90 -12.42 -3.03
N ILE A 145 -0.70 -12.91 -2.74
CA ILE A 145 0.55 -12.14 -2.90
C ILE A 145 1.11 -12.18 -4.32
N LEU A 146 0.86 -13.25 -5.09
CA LEU A 146 1.42 -13.40 -6.43
C LEU A 146 0.99 -12.27 -7.38
N PRO A 147 -0.31 -11.86 -7.45
CA PRO A 147 -0.72 -10.69 -8.21
C PRO A 147 -0.05 -9.39 -7.75
N VAL A 148 0.24 -9.26 -6.45
CA VAL A 148 0.94 -8.09 -5.89
C VAL A 148 2.40 -8.08 -6.33
N ALA A 149 3.07 -9.22 -6.27
CA ALA A 149 4.46 -9.36 -6.71
C ALA A 149 4.61 -9.16 -8.22
N GLU A 150 3.65 -9.64 -9.01
CA GLU A 150 3.57 -9.36 -10.45
C GLU A 150 3.37 -7.85 -10.72
N LEU A 151 2.41 -7.22 -10.05
CA LEU A 151 2.08 -5.80 -10.21
C LEU A 151 3.27 -4.89 -9.84
N LEU A 152 3.92 -5.17 -8.73
CA LEU A 152 5.04 -4.35 -8.23
C LEU A 152 6.36 -4.68 -8.94
N GLY A 153 6.51 -5.91 -9.44
CA GLY A 153 7.64 -6.34 -10.25
C GLY A 153 8.99 -5.94 -9.66
N SER A 154 9.76 -5.14 -10.40
CA SER A 154 11.09 -4.70 -9.99
C SER A 154 11.12 -3.73 -8.80
N LYS A 155 9.97 -3.20 -8.35
CA LYS A 155 9.84 -2.29 -7.19
C LYS A 155 9.93 -3.00 -5.84
N ILE A 156 9.85 -4.33 -5.81
CA ILE A 156 10.06 -5.13 -4.61
C ILE A 156 11.08 -6.23 -4.88
N ASN A 157 11.59 -6.84 -3.81
CA ASN A 157 12.33 -8.09 -3.84
C ASN A 157 11.46 -9.17 -3.20
N PHE A 158 10.70 -9.91 -4.03
CA PHE A 158 9.85 -11.00 -3.57
C PHE A 158 10.62 -12.32 -3.50
N GLN A 159 10.48 -13.04 -2.40
CA GLN A 159 11.05 -14.37 -2.20
C GLN A 159 10.01 -15.31 -1.56
N LEU A 160 9.77 -16.44 -2.21
CA LEU A 160 9.12 -17.59 -1.59
C LEU A 160 10.16 -18.39 -0.82
N LYS A 161 9.88 -18.64 0.45
CA LYS A 161 10.69 -19.40 1.39
C LYS A 161 9.87 -20.51 2.02
N PHE A 162 10.54 -21.44 2.68
CA PHE A 162 9.87 -22.60 3.27
C PHE A 162 10.00 -22.62 4.78
N VAL A 163 8.94 -23.05 5.45
CA VAL A 163 8.98 -23.38 6.88
C VAL A 163 9.98 -24.53 7.08
N ASP A 164 10.72 -24.52 8.19
CA ASP A 164 11.81 -25.46 8.45
C ASP A 164 11.41 -26.92 8.74
N TYR A 165 10.15 -27.28 8.51
CA TYR A 165 9.59 -28.63 8.60
C TYR A 165 8.44 -28.83 7.60
N ALA A 166 8.14 -30.09 7.28
CA ALA A 166 7.02 -30.46 6.39
C ALA A 166 5.94 -31.24 7.15
N MET A 167 4.67 -30.82 7.03
CA MET A 167 3.53 -31.44 7.70
C MET A 167 2.76 -32.44 6.83
N HIS A 168 2.89 -32.36 5.51
CA HIS A 168 2.09 -33.15 4.57
C HIS A 168 2.87 -34.30 3.92
N GLY A 169 3.95 -34.75 4.57
CA GLY A 169 4.74 -35.90 4.17
C GLY A 169 5.63 -35.66 2.95
N GLN A 170 6.11 -36.75 2.33
CA GLN A 170 7.10 -36.70 1.24
C GLN A 170 6.66 -35.82 0.06
N LYS A 171 5.38 -35.83 -0.29
CA LYS A 171 4.85 -35.01 -1.39
C LYS A 171 5.14 -33.51 -1.20
N GLU A 172 5.12 -33.02 0.03
CA GLU A 172 5.42 -31.62 0.35
C GLU A 172 6.91 -31.34 0.34
N VAL A 173 7.72 -32.30 0.78
CA VAL A 173 9.18 -32.21 0.66
C VAL A 173 9.58 -32.09 -0.81
N ASP A 174 9.04 -32.96 -1.66
CA ASP A 174 9.31 -32.98 -3.10
C ASP A 174 8.85 -31.67 -3.76
N GLU A 175 7.69 -31.17 -3.37
CA GLU A 175 7.11 -29.95 -3.92
C GLU A 175 7.81 -28.68 -3.42
N ASN A 176 8.20 -28.61 -2.15
CA ASN A 176 9.01 -27.50 -1.64
C ASN A 176 10.37 -27.45 -2.35
N LEU A 177 11.04 -28.59 -2.57
CA LEU A 177 12.28 -28.66 -3.37
C LEU A 177 12.07 -28.18 -4.81
N ARG A 178 10.93 -28.54 -5.40
CA ARG A 178 10.54 -28.11 -6.75
C ARG A 178 10.37 -26.60 -6.82
N GLN A 179 9.54 -26.02 -5.95
CA GLN A 179 9.28 -24.59 -5.91
C GLN A 179 10.55 -23.78 -5.60
N TYR A 180 11.39 -24.27 -4.68
CA TYR A 180 12.73 -23.72 -4.41
C TYR A 180 13.59 -23.64 -5.68
N CYS A 181 13.58 -24.69 -6.49
CA CYS A 181 14.34 -24.74 -7.73
C CYS A 181 13.74 -23.86 -8.84
N ILE A 182 12.41 -23.87 -9.02
CA ILE A 182 11.74 -23.03 -10.01
C ILE A 182 11.99 -21.55 -9.74
N GLN A 183 12.00 -21.15 -8.47
CA GLN A 183 12.32 -19.76 -8.07
C GLN A 183 13.69 -19.29 -8.58
N LYS A 184 14.67 -20.18 -8.71
CA LYS A 184 16.01 -19.83 -9.22
C LYS A 184 16.02 -19.44 -10.69
N ASP A 185 15.01 -19.88 -11.45
CA ASP A 185 14.83 -19.49 -12.86
C ASP A 185 14.14 -18.12 -13.00
N GLY A 186 13.79 -17.48 -11.88
CA GLY A 186 13.22 -16.14 -11.81
C GLY A 186 11.70 -16.11 -11.55
N PHE A 187 11.22 -14.94 -11.12
CA PHE A 187 9.84 -14.75 -10.68
C PHE A 187 8.80 -15.15 -11.74
N ALA A 188 9.01 -14.84 -13.02
CA ALA A 188 8.04 -15.17 -14.06
C ALA A 188 7.75 -16.69 -14.18
N LYS A 189 8.76 -17.54 -13.97
CA LYS A 189 8.59 -19.00 -13.98
C LYS A 189 7.90 -19.48 -12.71
N LEU A 190 8.30 -18.93 -11.56
CA LEU A 190 7.69 -19.22 -10.26
C LEU A 190 6.21 -18.84 -10.25
N ASP A 191 5.88 -17.63 -10.66
CA ASP A 191 4.52 -17.09 -10.70
C ASP A 191 3.62 -17.92 -11.63
N SER A 192 4.09 -18.19 -12.86
CA SER A 192 3.33 -19.04 -13.80
C SER A 192 3.06 -20.44 -13.23
N TYR A 193 4.05 -21.03 -12.54
CA TYR A 193 3.89 -22.34 -11.92
C TYR A 193 2.91 -22.31 -10.74
N LEU A 194 3.08 -21.39 -9.80
CA LEU A 194 2.25 -21.32 -8.58
C LEU A 194 0.82 -20.87 -8.88
N ASN A 195 0.59 -20.00 -9.87
CA ASN A 195 -0.76 -19.63 -10.31
C ASN A 195 -1.55 -20.83 -10.85
N CYS A 196 -0.86 -21.82 -11.45
CA CYS A 196 -1.46 -23.10 -11.80
C CYS A 196 -1.58 -24.02 -10.57
N PHE A 197 -0.49 -24.19 -9.82
CA PHE A 197 -0.41 -25.19 -8.74
C PHE A 197 -1.41 -24.91 -7.62
N THR A 198 -1.56 -23.65 -7.22
CA THR A 198 -2.52 -23.25 -6.18
C THR A 198 -3.99 -23.50 -6.57
N LYS A 199 -4.29 -23.67 -7.86
CA LYS A 199 -5.63 -23.99 -8.36
C LYS A 199 -5.84 -25.51 -8.52
N GLN A 200 -4.86 -26.20 -9.10
CA GLN A 200 -5.01 -27.59 -9.54
C GLN A 200 -4.38 -28.60 -8.58
N GLY A 201 -3.30 -28.23 -7.88
CA GLY A 201 -2.50 -29.13 -7.05
C GLY A 201 -1.73 -30.20 -7.83
N ASP A 202 -1.67 -30.10 -9.17
CA ASP A 202 -0.96 -31.04 -10.05
C ASP A 202 0.32 -30.40 -10.60
N ALA A 203 1.46 -30.80 -10.03
CA ALA A 203 2.76 -30.31 -10.42
C ALA A 203 3.08 -30.59 -11.90
N SER A 204 2.69 -31.75 -12.44
CA SER A 204 3.03 -32.14 -13.82
C SER A 204 2.38 -31.22 -14.84
N VAL A 205 1.08 -30.93 -14.65
CA VAL A 205 0.33 -29.99 -15.49
C VAL A 205 0.94 -28.59 -15.40
N CYS A 206 1.26 -28.14 -14.20
CA CYS A 206 1.77 -26.79 -13.98
C CYS A 206 3.20 -26.59 -14.48
N LEU A 207 4.04 -27.63 -14.47
CA LEU A 207 5.36 -27.59 -15.11
C LEU A 207 5.24 -27.40 -16.62
N ALA A 208 4.29 -28.08 -17.26
CA ALA A 208 4.04 -27.94 -18.70
C ALA A 208 3.50 -26.53 -19.03
N GLU A 209 2.54 -26.02 -18.24
CA GLU A 209 1.98 -24.67 -18.42
C GLU A 209 3.03 -23.57 -18.28
N ALA A 210 3.87 -23.66 -17.25
CA ALA A 210 4.96 -22.72 -17.00
C ALA A 210 6.16 -22.90 -17.95
N LYS A 211 6.13 -23.91 -18.83
CA LYS A 211 7.21 -24.27 -19.77
C LYS A 211 8.54 -24.45 -19.05
N ILE A 212 8.54 -25.20 -17.94
CA ILE A 212 9.74 -25.49 -17.15
C ILE A 212 10.47 -26.68 -17.77
N ASP A 213 11.80 -26.58 -17.90
CA ASP A 213 12.63 -27.69 -18.37
C ASP A 213 12.76 -28.73 -17.26
N SER A 214 12.11 -29.88 -17.45
CA SER A 214 12.11 -30.97 -16.46
C SER A 214 13.51 -31.53 -16.17
N SER A 215 14.42 -31.52 -17.14
CA SER A 215 15.79 -32.03 -16.96
C SER A 215 16.58 -31.08 -16.06
N ALA A 216 16.55 -29.78 -16.36
CA ALA A 216 17.20 -28.75 -15.56
C ALA A 216 16.63 -28.71 -14.13
N LEU A 217 15.30 -28.78 -14.00
CA LEU A 217 14.62 -28.81 -12.71
C LEU A 217 15.04 -30.03 -11.87
N ASN A 218 15.03 -31.24 -12.44
CA ASN A 218 15.43 -32.45 -11.73
C ASN A 218 16.92 -32.41 -11.34
N GLY A 219 17.76 -31.80 -12.17
CA GLY A 219 19.16 -31.50 -11.85
C GLY A 219 19.26 -30.59 -10.63
N CYS A 220 18.52 -29.48 -10.59
CA CYS A 220 18.49 -28.58 -9.42
C CYS A 220 17.97 -29.27 -8.16
N VAL A 221 16.89 -30.04 -8.25
CA VAL A 221 16.30 -30.75 -7.09
C VAL A 221 17.31 -31.73 -6.51
N SER A 222 18.01 -32.49 -7.37
CA SER A 222 19.05 -33.44 -6.94
C SER A 222 20.23 -32.73 -6.27
N GLN A 223 20.64 -31.58 -6.81
CA GLN A 223 21.71 -30.76 -6.21
C GLN A 223 21.30 -30.16 -4.87
N ALA A 224 20.08 -29.64 -4.76
CA ALA A 224 19.54 -29.10 -3.52
C ALA A 224 19.43 -30.19 -2.45
N ASP A 225 18.89 -31.36 -2.80
CA ASP A 225 18.80 -32.48 -1.88
C ASP A 225 20.20 -32.94 -1.41
N ALA A 226 21.19 -33.02 -2.31
CA ALA A 226 22.55 -33.37 -1.93
C ALA A 226 23.20 -32.30 -1.01
N GLN A 227 22.97 -31.02 -1.29
CA GLN A 227 23.51 -29.89 -0.54
C GLN A 227 22.93 -29.83 0.88
N PHE A 228 21.62 -29.92 1.01
CA PHE A 228 20.91 -29.74 2.28
C PHE A 228 20.61 -31.07 3.00
N LYS A 229 20.80 -32.20 2.31
CA LYS A 229 20.55 -33.56 2.79
C LYS A 229 19.09 -33.77 3.20
N ILE A 230 18.14 -33.20 2.45
CA ILE A 230 16.72 -33.15 2.85
C ILE A 230 16.14 -34.56 2.97
N ASN A 231 16.21 -35.38 1.92
CA ASN A 231 15.66 -36.74 1.94
C ASN A 231 16.37 -37.64 2.95
N ALA A 232 17.68 -37.46 3.15
CA ALA A 232 18.42 -38.19 4.16
C ALA A 232 17.92 -37.86 5.59
N LYS A 233 17.65 -36.58 5.88
CA LYS A 233 17.08 -36.16 7.17
C LYS A 233 15.61 -36.57 7.33
N VAL A 234 14.83 -36.57 6.25
CA VAL A 234 13.44 -37.06 6.25
C VAL A 234 13.40 -38.56 6.61
N ALA A 235 14.31 -39.36 6.07
CA ALA A 235 14.41 -40.79 6.34
C ALA A 235 14.88 -41.11 7.78
N ASP A 236 15.69 -40.24 8.39
CA ASP A 236 16.20 -40.40 9.75
C ASP A 236 15.29 -39.71 10.78
N LYS A 237 14.39 -40.49 11.38
CA LYS A 237 13.47 -40.01 12.43
C LYS A 237 14.17 -39.40 13.65
N SER A 238 15.46 -39.66 13.88
CA SER A 238 16.21 -39.01 14.96
C SER A 238 16.48 -37.52 14.69
N GLN A 239 16.41 -37.10 13.43
CA GLN A 239 16.61 -35.70 13.00
C GLN A 239 15.32 -34.87 13.07
N TRP A 240 14.18 -35.47 13.39
CA TRP A 240 12.91 -34.78 13.42
C TRP A 240 12.82 -33.92 14.69
N ARG A 241 12.70 -32.59 14.52
CA ARG A 241 12.65 -31.61 15.62
C ARG A 241 11.55 -31.89 16.63
N THR A 242 10.44 -32.45 16.14
CA THR A 242 9.38 -33.05 16.94
C THR A 242 9.22 -34.49 16.46
N THR A 243 8.69 -35.40 17.28
CA THR A 243 8.43 -36.79 16.85
C THR A 243 7.40 -36.90 15.71
N GLN A 244 6.86 -35.78 15.23
CA GLN A 244 5.72 -35.71 14.33
C GLN A 244 6.06 -35.30 12.89
N PHE A 245 7.04 -34.42 12.66
CA PHE A 245 7.29 -33.83 11.33
C PHE A 245 8.77 -33.85 10.92
N PRO A 246 9.10 -34.24 9.67
CA PRO A 246 10.46 -34.20 9.14
C PRO A 246 10.95 -32.75 8.93
N PRO A 247 12.27 -32.51 9.03
CA PRO A 247 12.85 -31.20 8.76
C PRO A 247 12.84 -30.86 7.26
N PHE A 248 12.69 -29.57 6.96
CA PHE A 248 12.85 -28.96 5.65
C PHE A 248 13.67 -27.67 5.77
N ASP A 249 14.93 -27.81 6.15
CA ASP A 249 15.73 -26.72 6.72
C ASP A 249 16.57 -25.94 5.68
N ILE A 250 16.06 -25.77 4.45
CA ILE A 250 16.74 -24.99 3.39
C ILE A 250 16.86 -23.51 3.80
N ASP A 251 15.79 -22.92 4.34
CA ASP A 251 15.72 -21.53 4.79
C ASP A 251 15.90 -21.39 6.31
N GLN A 252 16.63 -22.32 6.94
CA GLN A 252 16.73 -22.42 8.40
C GLN A 252 17.19 -21.13 9.09
N ALA A 253 18.16 -20.43 8.47
CA ALA A 253 18.73 -19.21 9.03
C ALA A 253 17.66 -18.13 9.16
N ASP A 254 16.82 -17.96 8.13
CA ASP A 254 15.75 -16.96 8.14
C ASP A 254 14.55 -17.41 8.98
N ASN A 255 14.22 -18.71 9.00
CA ASN A 255 13.23 -19.25 9.93
C ASN A 255 13.61 -18.94 11.39
N ALA A 256 14.89 -19.13 11.75
CA ALA A 256 15.40 -18.81 13.08
C ALA A 256 15.44 -17.30 13.34
N LYS A 257 15.87 -16.50 12.36
CA LYS A 257 15.96 -15.03 12.43
C LYS A 257 14.60 -14.39 12.71
N TYR A 258 13.56 -14.86 12.01
CA TYR A 258 12.21 -14.30 12.09
C TYR A 258 11.30 -15.05 13.05
N GLY A 259 11.76 -16.16 13.65
CA GLY A 259 10.94 -16.97 14.54
C GLY A 259 9.72 -17.57 13.83
N VAL A 260 9.90 -18.03 12.59
CA VAL A 260 8.84 -18.65 11.78
C VAL A 260 8.39 -19.94 12.48
N GLN A 261 7.10 -20.05 12.75
CA GLN A 261 6.52 -21.22 13.45
C GLN A 261 5.53 -22.00 12.59
N GLY A 262 5.13 -21.48 11.42
CA GLY A 262 4.16 -22.13 10.56
C GLY A 262 3.87 -21.37 9.27
N SER A 263 3.03 -21.97 8.44
CA SER A 263 2.64 -21.45 7.13
C SER A 263 1.21 -20.88 7.15
N PRO A 264 0.97 -19.70 6.56
CA PRO A 264 1.96 -18.75 6.04
C PRO A 264 2.61 -17.93 7.17
N THR A 265 3.82 -17.45 6.94
CA THR A 265 4.39 -16.32 7.67
C THR A 265 4.91 -15.30 6.65
N LEU A 266 4.49 -14.04 6.76
CA LEU A 266 4.90 -12.97 5.86
C LEU A 266 5.86 -12.03 6.59
N VAL A 267 6.98 -11.72 5.95
CA VAL A 267 8.00 -10.79 6.47
C VAL A 267 8.18 -9.68 5.46
N ILE A 268 8.08 -8.43 5.91
CA ILE A 268 8.34 -7.25 5.09
C ILE A 268 9.43 -6.43 5.76
N ASN A 269 10.51 -6.16 5.01
CA ASN A 269 11.68 -5.43 5.50
C ASN A 269 12.21 -5.95 6.85
N GLY A 270 12.24 -7.28 6.97
CA GLY A 270 12.73 -7.98 8.17
C GLY A 270 11.77 -7.97 9.36
N THR A 271 10.54 -7.48 9.19
CA THR A 271 9.49 -7.46 10.23
C THR A 271 8.40 -8.47 9.89
N ASN A 272 8.06 -9.36 10.83
CA ASN A 272 6.89 -10.22 10.70
C ASN A 272 5.64 -9.35 10.64
N VAL A 273 4.74 -9.64 9.71
CA VAL A 273 3.51 -8.87 9.55
C VAL A 273 2.31 -9.80 9.44
N ASP A 274 1.20 -9.36 10.02
CA ASP A 274 -0.09 -10.00 9.87
C ASP A 274 -0.89 -9.30 8.79
N ALA A 275 -1.47 -10.08 7.87
CA ALA A 275 -2.25 -9.56 6.76
C ALA A 275 -3.46 -10.44 6.48
N GLN A 276 -4.55 -9.81 6.05
CA GLN A 276 -5.57 -10.52 5.31
C GLN A 276 -4.94 -11.05 4.02
N ARG A 277 -5.32 -12.27 3.62
CA ARG A 277 -4.67 -13.00 2.51
C ARG A 277 -5.26 -12.67 1.14
N ASP A 278 -5.92 -11.53 1.03
CA ASP A 278 -6.46 -11.02 -0.24
C ASP A 278 -5.46 -10.05 -0.91
N PRO A 279 -5.46 -9.95 -2.25
CA PRO A 279 -4.48 -9.11 -2.96
C PRO A 279 -4.47 -7.64 -2.53
N GLN A 280 -5.61 -7.04 -2.22
CA GLN A 280 -5.67 -5.61 -1.90
C GLN A 280 -5.06 -5.31 -0.54
N SER A 281 -5.38 -6.12 0.48
CA SER A 281 -4.78 -5.98 1.81
C SER A 281 -3.27 -6.19 1.77
N LEU A 282 -2.80 -7.18 1.01
CA LEU A 282 -1.38 -7.45 0.82
C LEU A 282 -0.68 -6.33 0.05
N LEU A 283 -1.29 -5.79 -1.00
CA LEU A 283 -0.76 -4.63 -1.73
C LEU A 283 -0.59 -3.43 -0.80
N ASN A 284 -1.62 -3.09 -0.02
CA ASN A 284 -1.57 -1.97 0.92
C ASN A 284 -0.45 -2.15 1.94
N LEU A 285 -0.28 -3.36 2.46
CA LEU A 285 0.75 -3.67 3.44
C LEU A 285 2.16 -3.61 2.85
N VAL A 286 2.38 -4.16 1.65
CA VAL A 286 3.67 -4.05 0.94
C VAL A 286 3.98 -2.58 0.64
N CYS A 287 3.01 -1.82 0.15
CA CYS A 287 3.16 -0.38 -0.08
C CYS A 287 3.42 0.41 1.21
N SER A 288 2.90 -0.03 2.36
CA SER A 288 3.19 0.65 3.65
C SER A 288 4.65 0.53 4.08
N GLY A 289 5.33 -0.54 3.65
CA GLY A 289 6.77 -0.76 3.83
C GLY A 289 7.63 -0.16 2.71
N MET A 290 7.02 0.48 1.71
CA MET A 290 7.75 1.29 0.75
C MET A 290 8.00 2.67 1.34
N ASP A 291 9.21 3.19 1.19
CA ASP A 291 9.38 4.63 1.21
C ASP A 291 8.48 5.21 0.12
N SER A 292 7.88 6.38 0.38
CA SER A 292 7.27 7.14 -0.71
C SER A 292 8.30 7.17 -1.83
N ILE A 293 7.96 6.64 -3.01
CA ILE A 293 8.87 6.65 -4.16
C ILE A 293 9.11 8.12 -4.48
N ASN A 294 10.08 8.73 -3.80
CA ASN A 294 10.37 10.14 -3.90
C ASN A 294 11.15 10.26 -5.19
N SER A 295 10.41 10.40 -6.29
CA SER A 295 10.97 11.03 -7.48
C SER A 295 11.73 12.25 -7.02
N LYS A 296 13.03 12.29 -7.32
CA LYS A 296 13.81 13.51 -7.11
C LYS A 296 13.11 14.60 -7.91
N LYS A 297 12.76 15.69 -7.23
CA LYS A 297 12.06 16.84 -7.80
C LYS A 297 12.98 18.04 -7.72
N VAL A 298 12.98 18.87 -8.75
CA VAL A 298 13.68 20.16 -8.74
C VAL A 298 12.79 21.19 -9.43
N PHE A 299 12.92 22.46 -9.03
CA PHE A 299 12.34 23.55 -9.81
C PHE A 299 13.42 24.43 -10.47
N ILE A 300 13.07 25.00 -11.62
CA ILE A 300 13.85 26.02 -12.32
C ILE A 300 12.98 27.28 -12.42
N THR A 301 13.41 28.35 -11.76
CA THR A 301 12.73 29.65 -11.80
C THR A 301 13.67 30.75 -12.29
N GLY A 302 13.19 31.99 -12.39
CA GLY A 302 13.96 33.15 -12.81
C GLY A 302 13.27 33.95 -13.91
N ILE A 303 13.98 34.95 -14.44
CA ILE A 303 13.39 35.91 -15.40
C ILE A 303 12.97 35.24 -16.72
N PRO A 304 12.06 35.83 -17.50
CA PRO A 304 11.71 35.30 -18.82
C PRO A 304 12.89 35.33 -19.81
N ALA A 305 12.76 34.61 -20.93
CA ALA A 305 13.68 34.63 -22.07
C ALA A 305 15.15 34.19 -21.81
N VAL A 306 15.43 33.52 -20.69
CA VAL A 306 16.77 32.97 -20.34
C VAL A 306 16.93 31.47 -20.59
N GLY A 307 15.96 30.82 -21.26
CA GLY A 307 16.07 29.41 -21.67
C GLY A 307 15.70 28.36 -20.61
N LYS A 308 14.89 28.72 -19.60
CA LYS A 308 14.41 27.79 -18.56
C LYS A 308 13.83 26.49 -19.13
N SER A 309 12.85 26.56 -20.05
CA SER A 309 12.23 25.35 -20.63
C SER A 309 13.21 24.52 -21.47
N TYR A 310 14.21 25.15 -22.10
CA TYR A 310 15.27 24.40 -22.79
C TYR A 310 16.13 23.63 -21.80
N LEU A 311 16.59 24.29 -20.72
CA LEU A 311 17.37 23.65 -19.67
C LEU A 311 16.58 22.54 -18.96
N ALA A 312 15.31 22.79 -18.62
CA ALA A 312 14.44 21.82 -17.98
C ALA A 312 14.26 20.56 -18.84
N ASN A 313 13.98 20.75 -20.15
CA ASN A 313 13.89 19.63 -21.09
C ASN A 313 15.23 18.87 -21.24
N LYS A 314 16.35 19.59 -21.33
CA LYS A 314 17.68 19.00 -21.46
C LYS A 314 18.03 18.13 -20.25
N VAL A 315 17.73 18.61 -19.04
CA VAL A 315 17.93 17.84 -17.79
C VAL A 315 16.98 16.66 -17.73
N ALA A 316 15.69 16.85 -18.01
CA ALA A 316 14.70 15.77 -18.02
C ALA A 316 15.12 14.62 -18.94
N VAL A 317 15.57 14.91 -20.16
CA VAL A 317 16.09 13.89 -21.09
C VAL A 317 17.31 13.17 -20.50
N ALA A 318 18.26 13.92 -19.92
CA ALA A 318 19.49 13.34 -19.39
C ALA A 318 19.25 12.38 -18.20
N VAL A 319 18.24 12.65 -17.38
CA VAL A 319 17.94 11.87 -16.16
C VAL A 319 16.78 10.88 -16.34
N GLY A 320 16.25 10.73 -17.55
CA GLY A 320 15.05 9.90 -17.80
C GLY A 320 13.79 10.42 -17.08
N GLY A 321 13.74 11.73 -16.85
CA GLY A 321 12.72 12.43 -16.09
C GLY A 321 11.62 13.08 -16.91
N LEU A 322 10.77 13.83 -16.22
CA LEU A 322 9.70 14.67 -16.75
C LEU A 322 10.07 16.14 -16.65
N HIS A 323 9.71 16.88 -17.70
CA HIS A 323 9.70 18.33 -17.73
C HIS A 323 8.25 18.80 -17.61
N VAL A 324 7.96 19.62 -16.60
CA VAL A 324 6.60 20.09 -16.28
C VAL A 324 6.56 21.61 -16.27
N LYS A 325 5.98 22.15 -17.34
CA LYS A 325 5.61 23.57 -17.49
C LYS A 325 4.52 23.93 -16.52
N ILE A 326 4.86 24.67 -15.47
CA ILE A 326 3.89 25.16 -14.50
C ILE A 326 3.15 26.39 -15.03
N ASP A 327 3.74 27.14 -15.96
CA ASP A 327 3.08 28.31 -16.56
C ASP A 327 1.78 27.92 -17.31
N ASP A 328 1.62 26.65 -17.70
CA ASP A 328 0.40 26.11 -18.34
C ASP A 328 -0.80 26.12 -17.37
N VAL A 329 -0.59 26.15 -16.05
CA VAL A 329 -1.66 26.30 -15.04
C VAL A 329 -2.47 27.58 -15.28
N ARG A 330 -1.84 28.62 -15.87
CA ARG A 330 -2.56 29.86 -16.23
C ARG A 330 -3.75 29.58 -17.17
N GLU A 331 -3.61 28.64 -18.09
CA GLU A 331 -4.68 28.28 -19.04
C GLU A 331 -5.83 27.57 -18.31
N GLU A 332 -5.50 26.69 -17.35
CA GLU A 332 -6.46 26.01 -16.49
C GLU A 332 -7.24 26.99 -15.59
N LEU A 333 -6.64 28.14 -15.26
CA LEU A 333 -7.22 29.17 -14.39
C LEU A 333 -8.05 30.23 -15.13
N ALA A 334 -8.16 30.18 -16.45
CA ALA A 334 -8.84 31.22 -17.24
C ALA A 334 -10.28 31.50 -16.81
N ASP A 335 -11.00 30.45 -16.39
CA ASP A 335 -12.39 30.55 -15.92
C ASP A 335 -12.52 30.69 -14.40
N ASN A 336 -11.42 30.66 -13.65
CA ASN A 336 -11.44 30.78 -12.20
C ASN A 336 -11.70 32.24 -11.77
N PRO A 337 -12.80 32.53 -11.06
CA PRO A 337 -13.16 33.91 -10.70
C PRO A 337 -12.17 34.58 -9.75
N GLU A 338 -11.43 33.84 -8.93
CA GLU A 338 -10.42 34.36 -8.00
C GLU A 338 -9.12 34.73 -8.73
N CYS A 339 -8.72 33.94 -9.72
CA CYS A 339 -7.52 34.18 -10.52
C CYS A 339 -7.75 35.05 -11.75
N LYS A 340 -9.00 35.27 -12.17
CA LYS A 340 -9.35 35.93 -13.43
C LYS A 340 -8.66 37.28 -13.62
N LYS A 341 -8.52 38.07 -12.55
CA LYS A 341 -7.79 39.35 -12.56
C LYS A 341 -6.32 39.19 -12.97
N TRP A 342 -5.70 38.08 -12.57
CA TRP A 342 -4.27 37.83 -12.75
C TRP A 342 -3.94 37.04 -14.00
N VAL A 343 -4.85 36.21 -14.52
CA VAL A 343 -4.64 35.37 -15.72
C VAL A 343 -4.26 36.20 -16.94
N ASN A 344 -5.03 37.25 -17.24
CA ASN A 344 -4.77 38.13 -18.38
C ASN A 344 -4.21 39.49 -17.96
N PHE A 345 -3.73 39.65 -16.72
CA PHE A 345 -3.31 40.94 -16.17
C PHE A 345 -2.42 41.74 -17.12
N TYR A 346 -1.40 41.11 -17.70
CA TYR A 346 -0.53 41.78 -18.67
C TYR A 346 -1.23 41.97 -20.02
N PHE A 347 -1.86 40.94 -20.58
CA PHE A 347 -2.50 41.02 -21.90
C PHE A 347 -3.69 41.99 -21.99
N ASP A 348 -4.32 42.32 -20.86
CA ASP A 348 -5.40 43.30 -20.78
C ASP A 348 -4.89 44.76 -20.74
N GLN A 349 -3.57 44.96 -20.73
CA GLN A 349 -2.93 46.26 -20.71
C GLN A 349 -2.35 46.64 -22.09
N ASP A 350 -1.98 47.90 -22.26
CA ASP A 350 -1.10 48.32 -23.35
C ASP A 350 0.35 48.18 -22.88
N GLU A 351 1.14 47.41 -23.60
CA GLU A 351 2.52 47.06 -23.24
C GLU A 351 3.43 48.29 -23.13
N LYS A 352 3.32 49.22 -24.09
CA LYS A 352 4.13 50.43 -24.11
C LYS A 352 3.80 51.30 -22.92
N ILE A 353 2.51 51.49 -22.63
CA ILE A 353 2.06 52.23 -21.46
C ILE A 353 2.55 51.52 -20.20
N TYR A 354 2.33 50.21 -20.06
CA TYR A 354 2.72 49.46 -18.87
C TYR A 354 4.21 49.62 -18.54
N TYR A 355 5.10 49.39 -19.51
CA TYR A 355 6.54 49.49 -19.28
C TYR A 355 7.02 50.94 -19.08
N SER A 356 6.34 51.93 -19.68
CA SER A 356 6.73 53.34 -19.55
C SER A 356 6.19 54.06 -18.31
N THR A 357 5.04 53.62 -17.76
CA THR A 357 4.38 54.31 -16.63
C THR A 357 4.46 53.56 -15.31
N THR A 358 4.67 52.24 -15.34
CA THR A 358 4.79 51.43 -14.11
C THR A 358 6.24 51.46 -13.64
N THR A 359 6.50 51.69 -12.35
CA THR A 359 7.88 51.68 -11.84
C THR A 359 8.44 50.25 -11.75
N PRO A 360 9.78 50.06 -11.73
CA PRO A 360 10.38 48.75 -11.50
C PRO A 360 9.87 48.03 -10.24
N GLU A 361 9.65 48.79 -9.16
CA GLU A 361 9.10 48.26 -7.91
C GLU A 361 7.63 47.83 -8.07
N GLN A 362 6.80 48.63 -8.74
CA GLN A 362 5.42 48.25 -9.03
C GLN A 362 5.34 47.03 -9.94
N ARG A 363 6.20 46.91 -10.95
CA ARG A 363 6.29 45.73 -11.81
C ARG A 363 6.62 44.47 -11.02
N TRP A 364 7.60 44.56 -10.11
CA TRP A 364 7.93 43.46 -9.21
C TRP A 364 6.77 43.08 -8.28
N ASN A 365 6.09 44.07 -7.70
CA ASN A 365 4.91 43.83 -6.85
C ASN A 365 3.77 43.16 -7.64
N ASN A 366 3.57 43.52 -8.91
CA ASN A 366 2.59 42.86 -9.77
C ASN A 366 2.95 41.39 -10.02
N LEU A 367 4.22 41.08 -10.32
CA LEU A 367 4.70 39.70 -10.48
C LEU A 367 4.52 38.88 -9.19
N THR A 368 4.89 39.46 -8.04
CA THR A 368 4.71 38.81 -6.74
C THR A 368 3.25 38.51 -6.46
N ALA A 369 2.37 39.49 -6.63
CA ALA A 369 0.94 39.33 -6.37
C ALA A 369 0.29 38.33 -7.34
N GLN A 370 0.71 38.28 -8.61
CA GLN A 370 0.30 37.24 -9.55
C GLN A 370 0.76 35.85 -9.09
N SER A 371 2.04 35.72 -8.70
CA SER A 371 2.62 34.44 -8.27
C SER A 371 1.94 33.92 -7.01
N GLU A 372 1.71 34.78 -6.01
CA GLU A 372 0.98 34.46 -4.78
C GLU A 372 -0.46 34.05 -5.08
N ALA A 373 -1.13 34.73 -6.01
CA ALA A 373 -2.48 34.38 -6.42
C ALA A 373 -2.53 33.02 -7.13
N PHE A 374 -1.55 32.66 -7.95
CA PHE A 374 -1.53 31.34 -8.61
C PHE A 374 -1.03 30.21 -7.70
N TRP A 375 -0.37 30.53 -6.59
CA TRP A 375 0.35 29.56 -5.77
C TRP A 375 -0.47 28.35 -5.30
N PRO A 376 -1.74 28.48 -4.84
CA PRO A 376 -2.54 27.31 -4.43
C PRO A 376 -2.69 26.27 -5.55
N TRP A 377 -2.89 26.73 -6.79
CA TRP A 377 -3.04 25.86 -7.96
C TRP A 377 -1.71 25.32 -8.47
N ILE A 378 -0.63 26.11 -8.35
CA ILE A 378 0.72 25.62 -8.62
C ILE A 378 1.05 24.46 -7.66
N LEU A 379 0.72 24.59 -6.38
CA LEU A 379 0.90 23.51 -5.40
C LEU A 379 0.05 22.29 -5.73
N GLU A 380 -1.21 22.47 -6.14
CA GLU A 380 -2.07 21.37 -6.59
C GLU A 380 -1.47 20.66 -7.82
N LYS A 381 -0.99 21.41 -8.80
CA LYS A 381 -0.32 20.86 -9.99
C LYS A 381 0.92 20.07 -9.60
N ILE A 382 1.80 20.61 -8.75
CA ILE A 382 2.99 19.91 -8.26
C ILE A 382 2.59 18.63 -7.51
N LYS A 383 1.54 18.70 -6.67
CA LYS A 383 1.01 17.56 -5.93
C LYS A 383 0.40 16.49 -6.83
N SER A 384 -0.15 16.84 -7.98
CA SER A 384 -0.65 15.84 -8.95
C SER A 384 0.43 14.85 -9.43
N TYR A 385 1.72 15.18 -9.24
CA TYR A 385 2.87 14.31 -9.50
C TYR A 385 3.43 13.63 -8.23
N GLU A 386 2.66 13.54 -7.14
CA GLU A 386 3.13 12.90 -5.90
C GLU A 386 3.47 11.41 -6.07
N ASN A 387 2.76 10.73 -6.97
CA ASN A 387 2.95 9.30 -7.26
C ASN A 387 3.84 9.02 -8.49
N GLU A 388 4.35 10.06 -9.14
CA GLU A 388 5.25 9.89 -10.28
C GLU A 388 6.62 9.40 -9.79
N THR A 389 7.12 8.36 -10.44
CA THR A 389 8.36 7.67 -10.05
C THR A 389 9.59 8.18 -10.79
N ARG A 390 9.42 8.80 -11.95
CA ARG A 390 10.51 9.43 -12.72
C ARG A 390 10.94 10.73 -12.06
N PRO A 391 12.23 11.14 -12.18
CA PRO A 391 12.66 12.48 -11.78
C PRO A 391 11.80 13.57 -12.42
N ILE A 392 11.56 14.69 -11.73
CA ILE A 392 10.70 15.76 -12.26
C ILE A 392 11.40 17.11 -12.15
N ILE A 393 11.35 17.85 -13.24
CA ILE A 393 11.84 19.21 -13.36
C ILE A 393 10.63 20.10 -13.61
N PHE A 394 10.24 20.87 -12.60
CA PHE A 394 9.21 21.90 -12.72
C PHE A 394 9.84 23.20 -13.18
N GLU A 395 9.26 23.91 -14.14
CA GLU A 395 9.72 25.25 -14.47
C GLU A 395 8.60 26.27 -14.59
N SER A 396 8.88 27.49 -14.14
CA SER A 396 7.93 28.60 -14.13
C SER A 396 8.63 29.93 -13.91
N VAL A 397 7.96 31.03 -14.27
CA VAL A 397 8.26 32.35 -13.70
C VAL A 397 7.55 32.59 -12.36
N ASN A 398 6.50 31.84 -12.04
CA ASN A 398 5.66 32.06 -10.86
C ASN A 398 6.10 31.25 -9.62
N ILE A 399 7.14 30.42 -9.74
CA ILE A 399 7.77 29.76 -8.58
C ILE A 399 8.78 30.73 -7.96
N LEU A 400 8.29 31.71 -7.20
CA LEU A 400 9.17 32.66 -6.55
C LEU A 400 9.94 32.01 -5.39
N PRO A 401 11.21 32.40 -5.13
CA PRO A 401 12.04 31.79 -4.09
C PRO A 401 11.38 31.73 -2.70
N HIS A 402 10.67 32.77 -2.26
CA HIS A 402 10.00 32.76 -0.96
C HIS A 402 8.83 31.76 -0.89
N LEU A 403 8.07 31.61 -1.98
CA LEU A 403 6.96 30.65 -2.07
C LEU A 403 7.51 29.22 -2.07
N ALA A 404 8.51 28.96 -2.91
CA ALA A 404 9.18 27.67 -2.97
C ALA A 404 9.75 27.27 -1.59
N LYS A 405 10.41 28.20 -0.89
CA LYS A 405 11.00 27.92 0.41
C LYS A 405 9.96 27.61 1.48
N LYS A 406 8.78 28.22 1.38
CA LYS A 406 7.69 28.05 2.33
C LYS A 406 7.02 26.68 2.20
N ASP A 407 6.71 26.26 0.98
CA ASP A 407 5.76 25.15 0.75
C ASP A 407 6.36 23.94 0.01
N LEU A 408 7.53 24.04 -0.63
CA LEU A 408 8.15 22.91 -1.34
C LEU A 408 9.20 22.19 -0.47
N SER A 409 9.15 20.86 -0.47
CA SER A 409 10.11 19.99 0.23
C SER A 409 11.38 19.69 -0.57
N PHE A 410 11.49 20.22 -1.79
CA PHE A 410 12.60 19.98 -2.71
C PHE A 410 13.27 21.29 -3.16
N THR A 411 14.51 21.19 -3.61
CA THR A 411 15.34 22.34 -3.97
C THR A 411 15.09 22.83 -5.40
N GLY A 412 15.74 23.92 -5.79
CA GLY A 412 15.70 24.46 -7.13
C GLY A 412 16.85 25.41 -7.42
N ILE A 413 16.85 25.95 -8.63
CA ILE A 413 17.82 26.95 -9.09
C ILE A 413 17.11 28.14 -9.72
N VAL A 414 17.80 29.29 -9.71
CA VAL A 414 17.30 30.54 -10.30
C VAL A 414 18.18 30.91 -11.49
N LEU A 415 17.60 30.96 -12.69
CA LEU A 415 18.29 31.32 -13.93
C LEU A 415 17.96 32.77 -14.31
N ILE A 416 18.97 33.64 -14.37
CA ILE A 416 18.77 35.09 -14.46
C ILE A 416 19.38 35.75 -15.70
N GLY A 417 20.03 35.00 -16.58
CA GLY A 417 20.60 35.50 -17.82
C GLY A 417 21.89 36.33 -17.63
N ARG A 418 22.77 36.31 -18.64
CA ARG A 418 24.06 37.00 -18.61
C ARG A 418 24.06 38.39 -19.25
N SER A 419 23.22 38.65 -20.25
CA SER A 419 23.23 39.93 -20.97
C SER A 419 21.85 40.35 -21.47
N LEU A 420 21.67 41.68 -21.56
CA LEU A 420 20.49 42.31 -22.17
C LEU A 420 20.34 41.91 -23.65
N ASP A 421 21.45 41.89 -24.40
CA ASP A 421 21.44 41.59 -25.83
C ASP A 421 20.91 40.18 -26.14
N GLU A 422 21.18 39.20 -25.28
CA GLU A 422 20.67 37.84 -25.45
C GLU A 422 19.19 37.72 -25.16
N ILE A 423 18.73 38.39 -24.09
CA ILE A 423 17.31 38.47 -23.76
C ILE A 423 16.57 39.16 -24.92
N PHE A 424 17.11 40.26 -25.43
CA PHE A 424 16.53 40.96 -26.57
C PHE A 424 16.50 40.10 -27.84
N ALA A 425 17.60 39.42 -28.17
CA ALA A 425 17.64 38.49 -29.30
C ALA A 425 16.60 37.37 -29.15
N ARG A 426 16.39 36.87 -27.92
CA ARG A 426 15.37 35.86 -27.64
C ARG A 426 13.95 36.41 -27.78
N ASN A 427 13.67 37.60 -27.26
CA ASN A 427 12.37 38.27 -27.43
C ASN A 427 12.06 38.56 -28.91
N LYS A 428 13.08 38.85 -29.74
CA LYS A 428 12.90 38.98 -31.20
C LYS A 428 12.55 37.64 -31.87
N ALA A 429 13.21 36.57 -31.47
CA ALA A 429 13.01 35.23 -32.05
C ALA A 429 11.66 34.62 -31.66
N GLU A 430 11.24 34.81 -30.41
CA GLU A 430 9.96 34.31 -29.87
C GLU A 430 9.26 35.44 -29.08
N PRO A 431 8.54 36.33 -29.78
CA PRO A 431 7.85 37.46 -29.14
C PRO A 431 6.79 36.98 -28.14
N ARG A 432 6.78 37.56 -26.94
CA ARG A 432 5.86 37.19 -25.85
C ARG A 432 4.59 38.05 -25.84
N TRP A 433 4.75 39.37 -25.77
CA TRP A 433 3.65 40.33 -25.77
C TRP A 433 3.73 41.22 -27.02
N GLY A 434 4.79 42.02 -27.12
CA GLY A 434 5.02 42.93 -28.24
C GLY A 434 5.70 42.29 -29.43
N LYS A 435 5.24 42.64 -30.63
CA LYS A 435 5.83 42.18 -31.90
C LYS A 435 6.76 43.19 -32.56
N SER A 436 6.82 44.42 -32.05
CA SER A 436 7.72 45.45 -32.58
C SER A 436 9.06 45.40 -31.86
N GLU A 437 10.12 45.80 -32.56
CA GLU A 437 11.46 45.83 -31.98
C GLU A 437 11.58 46.79 -30.79
N GLU A 438 10.85 47.90 -30.82
CA GLU A 438 10.78 48.87 -29.71
C GLU A 438 10.20 48.21 -28.44
N LEU A 439 9.09 47.49 -28.57
CA LEU A 439 8.44 46.79 -27.46
C LEU A 439 9.31 45.64 -26.94
N GLN A 440 9.91 44.85 -27.83
CA GLN A 440 10.81 43.76 -27.46
C GLN A 440 12.04 44.25 -26.71
N LYS A 441 12.54 45.45 -27.05
CA LYS A 441 13.65 46.11 -26.34
C LYS A 441 13.22 46.62 -24.96
N LEU A 442 12.03 47.20 -24.83
CA LEU A 442 11.46 47.61 -23.54
C LEU A 442 11.25 46.40 -22.62
N GLU A 443 10.72 45.30 -23.16
CA GLU A 443 10.53 44.05 -22.42
C GLU A 443 11.88 43.47 -21.97
N ALA A 444 12.89 43.43 -22.85
CA ALA A 444 14.22 42.94 -22.50
C ALA A 444 14.90 43.80 -21.42
N ASP A 445 14.75 45.13 -21.51
CA ASP A 445 15.24 46.07 -20.52
C ASP A 445 14.59 45.82 -19.14
N ALA A 446 13.27 45.65 -19.11
CA ALA A 446 12.56 45.34 -17.87
C ALA A 446 13.00 44.00 -17.25
N PHE A 447 13.17 42.94 -18.05
CA PHE A 447 13.64 41.65 -17.53
C PHE A 447 15.07 41.74 -16.99
N PHE A 448 15.98 42.39 -17.72
CA PHE A 448 17.40 42.41 -17.36
C PHE A 448 17.77 43.45 -16.29
N ASN A 449 17.19 44.65 -16.35
CA ASN A 449 17.56 45.74 -15.44
C ASN A 449 16.64 45.80 -14.21
N ASP A 450 15.40 45.31 -14.30
CA ASP A 450 14.46 45.37 -13.16
C ASP A 450 14.25 44.02 -12.47
N GLU A 451 13.84 42.98 -13.20
CA GLU A 451 13.45 41.69 -12.59
C GLU A 451 14.68 40.89 -12.14
N ARG A 452 15.72 40.85 -12.98
CA ARG A 452 16.98 40.13 -12.71
C ARG A 452 17.59 40.41 -11.34
N PRO A 453 17.84 41.66 -10.92
CA PRO A 453 18.40 41.93 -9.59
C PRO A 453 17.46 41.50 -8.46
N ARG A 454 16.14 41.56 -8.65
CA ARG A 454 15.14 41.13 -7.65
C ARG A 454 15.18 39.62 -7.46
N TYR A 455 15.21 38.85 -8.54
CA TYR A 455 15.38 37.40 -8.48
C TYR A 455 16.67 36.99 -7.80
N LYS A 456 17.78 37.68 -8.08
CA LYS A 456 19.07 37.43 -7.43
C LYS A 456 18.99 37.64 -5.91
N VAL A 457 18.45 38.78 -5.48
CA VAL A 457 18.29 39.11 -4.05
C VAL A 457 17.37 38.11 -3.34
N GLU A 458 16.24 37.74 -3.94
CA GLU A 458 15.33 36.75 -3.38
C GLU A 458 15.99 35.36 -3.29
N ALA A 459 16.68 34.92 -4.34
CA ALA A 459 17.37 33.64 -4.36
C ALA A 459 18.43 33.55 -3.25
N GLU A 460 19.27 34.57 -3.11
CA GLU A 460 20.28 34.66 -2.05
C GLU A 460 19.64 34.65 -0.65
N LYS A 461 18.54 35.40 -0.47
CA LYS A 461 17.80 35.47 0.80
C LYS A 461 17.23 34.12 1.24
N TYR A 462 16.74 33.30 0.31
CA TYR A 462 16.13 32.00 0.61
C TYR A 462 17.05 30.78 0.37
N GLY A 463 18.30 31.02 -0.01
CA GLY A 463 19.35 30.01 -0.09
C GLY A 463 19.36 29.20 -1.40
N TYR A 464 18.89 29.78 -2.51
CA TYR A 464 18.92 29.13 -3.82
C TYR A 464 20.12 29.59 -4.65
N LYS A 465 20.70 28.65 -5.42
CA LYS A 465 21.80 28.94 -6.35
C LYS A 465 21.28 29.75 -7.54
N VAL A 466 22.05 30.75 -7.92
CA VAL A 466 21.76 31.66 -9.04
C VAL A 466 22.75 31.40 -10.16
N PHE A 467 22.27 31.32 -11.39
CA PHE A 467 23.09 31.11 -12.58
C PHE A 467 22.76 32.14 -13.65
N GLU A 468 23.78 32.60 -14.36
CA GLU A 468 23.61 33.53 -15.47
C GLU A 468 23.46 32.78 -16.80
N THR A 469 23.97 31.55 -16.87
CA THR A 469 23.96 30.73 -18.09
C THR A 469 23.45 29.31 -17.86
N ILE A 470 23.01 28.68 -18.95
CA ILE A 470 22.56 27.28 -18.96
C ILE A 470 23.74 26.34 -18.73
N GLU A 471 24.92 26.70 -19.23
CA GLU A 471 26.17 25.95 -19.12
C GLU A 471 26.62 25.82 -17.66
N GLU A 472 26.42 26.85 -16.85
CA GLU A 472 26.71 26.82 -15.41
C GLU A 472 25.64 26.06 -14.62
N ALA A 473 24.36 26.25 -14.97
CA ALA A 473 23.25 25.65 -14.24
C ALA A 473 23.10 24.14 -14.47
N TYR A 474 23.36 23.67 -15.69
CA TYR A 474 23.17 22.28 -16.09
C TYR A 474 23.92 21.27 -15.21
N PRO A 475 25.25 21.36 -15.00
CA PRO A 475 25.96 20.39 -14.17
C PRO A 475 25.47 20.39 -12.71
N GLU A 476 25.05 21.54 -12.18
CA GLU A 476 24.52 21.64 -10.82
C GLU A 476 23.15 20.98 -10.68
N LEU A 477 22.31 21.05 -11.73
CA LEU A 477 21.05 20.31 -11.79
C LEU A 477 21.26 18.80 -11.90
N ILE A 478 22.22 18.35 -12.72
CA ILE A 478 22.52 16.91 -12.85
C ILE A 478 22.96 16.30 -11.51
N LYS A 479 23.81 16.99 -10.75
CA LYS A 479 24.25 16.56 -9.40
C LYS A 479 23.11 16.37 -8.39
N ILE A 480 21.96 17.00 -8.61
CA ILE A 480 20.79 16.78 -7.73
C ILE A 480 20.21 15.39 -7.98
N PHE A 481 20.29 14.90 -9.23
CA PHE A 481 19.70 13.63 -9.67
C PHE A 481 20.66 12.44 -9.54
N GLU A 482 21.97 12.66 -9.56
CA GLU A 482 22.99 11.73 -9.06
C GLU A 482 22.77 11.43 -7.57
#